data_AF-M1AXK5-F1
#
_entry.id   AF-M1AXK5-F1
#
_cell.length_a   1.000
_cell.length_b   1.000
_cell.length_c   1.000
_cell.angle_alpha   90.00
_cell.angle_beta   90.00
_cell.angle_gamma   90.00
#
_symmetry.space_group_name_H-M   'P 1'
#
loop_
_entity.id
_entity.type
_entity.pdbx_description
1 polymer ?
#
loop_
_entity_poly.entity_id
_entity_poly.type
_entity_poly.pdbx_seq_one_letter_code
_entity_poly.pdbx_strand_id
1 'polypeptide(L)'
;MSNEEFDNLKEELMWEGSSVVMLSPDEQRFLEASMAYVSGNPIMTDEEYDKLKMKLKRDGSNIVVEGPRCSLRSRKVYSDLSVDYLKMFLLNVPAAVVALGL
;
A
#
# COMPACT_ATOMS: atom_id res chain seq x y z
N MET A 1 23.82 8.04 -11.19
CA MET A 1 23.66 6.94 -12.16
C MET A 1 23.33 7.55 -13.50
N SER A 2 23.91 7.04 -14.59
CA SER A 2 23.44 7.37 -15.94
C SER A 2 22.14 6.59 -16.20
N ASN A 3 21.28 7.09 -17.10
CA ASN A 3 20.01 6.42 -17.38
C ASN A 3 20.21 5.00 -17.97
N GLU A 4 21.30 4.75 -18.70
CA GLU A 4 21.59 3.44 -19.31
C GLU A 4 21.97 2.35 -18.28
N GLU A 5 22.77 2.68 -17.27
CA GLU A 5 23.13 1.72 -16.22
C GLU A 5 21.90 1.31 -15.40
N PHE A 6 20.99 2.26 -15.17
CA PHE A 6 19.73 2.01 -14.47
C PHE A 6 18.79 1.11 -15.27
N ASP A 7 18.69 1.30 -16.59
CA ASP A 7 17.83 0.50 -17.46
C ASP A 7 18.34 -0.95 -17.58
N ASN A 8 19.66 -1.17 -17.63
CA ASN A 8 20.23 -2.52 -17.62
C ASN A 8 19.96 -3.25 -16.29
N LEU A 9 20.17 -2.57 -15.16
CA LEU A 9 19.86 -3.11 -13.83
C LEU A 9 18.37 -3.44 -13.69
N LYS A 10 17.51 -2.60 -14.26
CA LYS A 10 16.07 -2.83 -14.30
C LYS A 10 15.73 -4.12 -15.05
N GLU A 11 16.33 -4.33 -16.22
CA GLU A 11 16.10 -5.54 -17.01
C GLU A 11 16.56 -6.79 -16.27
N GLU A 12 17.77 -6.79 -15.70
CA GLU A 12 18.30 -7.91 -14.90
C GLU A 12 17.38 -8.26 -13.71
N LEU A 13 16.93 -7.26 -12.96
CA LEU A 13 16.03 -7.47 -11.82
C LEU A 13 14.64 -7.97 -12.25
N MET A 14 14.17 -7.63 -13.46
CA MET A 14 12.95 -8.21 -14.02
C MET A 14 13.15 -9.69 -14.36
N TRP A 15 14.30 -10.05 -14.94
CA TRP A 15 14.65 -11.45 -15.24
C TRP A 15 14.80 -12.30 -13.97
N GLU A 16 15.28 -11.72 -12.87
CA GLU A 16 15.34 -12.38 -11.56
C GLU A 16 13.97 -12.49 -10.86
N GLY A 17 12.90 -11.92 -11.44
CA GLY A 17 11.55 -11.99 -10.90
C GLY A 17 11.30 -11.05 -9.71
N SER A 18 12.09 -9.98 -9.58
CA SER A 18 11.91 -8.99 -8.51
C SER A 18 10.63 -8.19 -8.73
N SER A 19 9.71 -8.24 -7.75
CA SER A 19 8.45 -7.47 -7.77
C SER A 19 8.67 -5.96 -7.59
N VAL A 20 9.88 -5.54 -7.20
CA VAL A 20 10.24 -4.12 -7.02
C VAL A 20 10.29 -3.37 -8.36
N VAL A 21 10.60 -4.05 -9.46
CA VAL A 21 10.75 -3.39 -10.77
C VAL A 21 9.42 -2.96 -11.39
N MET A 22 8.33 -3.62 -11.01
CA MET A 22 6.99 -3.29 -11.50
C MET A 22 6.36 -2.09 -10.77
N LEU A 23 7.03 -1.55 -9.75
CA LEU A 23 6.57 -0.40 -8.98
C LEU A 23 6.85 0.91 -9.71
N SER A 24 5.93 1.86 -9.58
CA SER A 24 6.14 3.24 -10.01
C SER A 24 7.28 3.89 -9.20
N PRO A 25 7.95 4.94 -9.74
CA PRO A 25 9.04 5.62 -9.04
C PRO A 25 8.65 6.14 -7.64
N ASP A 26 7.41 6.61 -7.49
CA ASP A 26 6.90 7.10 -6.21
C ASP A 26 6.70 5.96 -5.19
N GLU A 27 6.27 4.78 -5.63
CA GLU A 27 6.13 3.60 -4.76
C GLU A 27 7.50 3.06 -4.33
N GLN A 28 8.49 3.05 -5.23
CA GLN A 28 9.86 2.68 -4.89
C GLN A 28 10.43 3.62 -3.84
N ARG A 29 10.27 4.94 -4.06
CA ARG A 29 10.73 5.96 -3.12
C ARG A 29 10.06 5.83 -1.75
N PHE A 30 8.77 5.47 -1.71
CA PHE A 30 8.05 5.21 -0.46
C PHE A 30 8.59 3.98 0.29
N LEU A 31 8.90 2.89 -0.42
CA LEU A 31 9.50 1.69 0.15
C LEU A 31 10.91 1.94 0.67
N GLU A 32 11.75 2.59 -0.13
CA GLU A 32 13.11 2.97 0.27
C GLU A 32 13.09 3.85 1.51
N ALA A 33 12.20 4.85 1.56
CA ALA A 33 12.06 5.72 2.71
C ALA A 33 11.66 4.96 3.99
N SER A 34 10.74 4.01 3.85
CA SER A 34 10.26 3.20 4.96
C SER A 34 11.36 2.26 5.48
N MET A 35 12.12 1.63 4.59
CA MET A 35 13.26 0.79 4.96
C MET A 35 14.41 1.60 5.59
N ALA A 36 14.69 2.77 5.04
CA ALA A 36 15.73 3.68 5.52
C ALA A 36 15.40 4.24 6.91
N TYR A 37 14.13 4.53 7.18
CA TYR A 37 13.66 4.93 8.51
C TYR A 37 13.87 3.82 9.54
N VAL A 38 13.53 2.57 9.19
CA VAL A 38 13.72 1.41 10.09
C VAL A 38 15.21 1.11 10.32
N SER A 39 16.06 1.34 9.33
CA SER A 39 17.51 1.16 9.45
C SER A 39 18.22 2.33 10.17
N GLY A 40 17.48 3.39 10.54
CA GLY A 40 18.00 4.54 11.29
C GLY A 40 18.67 5.62 10.44
N ASN A 41 18.60 5.52 9.11
CA ASN A 41 19.16 6.49 8.16
C ASN A 41 18.02 7.18 7.38
N PRO A 42 17.31 8.17 7.96
CA PRO A 42 16.18 8.80 7.29
C PRO A 42 16.63 9.57 6.04
N ILE A 43 16.05 9.23 4.88
CA ILE A 43 16.35 9.86 3.58
C ILE A 43 15.44 11.06 3.25
N MET A 44 14.32 11.21 3.95
CA MET A 44 13.35 12.30 3.77
C MET A 44 12.75 12.70 5.10
N THR A 45 12.12 13.88 5.13
CA THR A 45 11.44 14.39 6.32
C THR A 45 10.05 13.78 6.49
N ASP A 46 9.53 13.77 7.72
CA ASP A 46 8.20 13.24 8.03
C ASP A 46 7.08 13.92 7.20
N GLU A 47 7.19 15.23 6.94
CA GLU A 47 6.22 15.96 6.13
C GLU A 47 6.22 15.53 4.66
N GLU A 48 7.40 15.24 4.11
CA GLU A 48 7.55 14.76 2.73
C GLU A 48 7.02 13.34 2.60
N TYR A 49 7.29 12.50 3.60
CA TYR A 49 6.78 11.13 3.66
C TYR A 49 5.25 11.11 3.71
N ASP A 50 4.63 11.96 4.54
CA ASP A 50 3.17 12.07 4.63
C ASP A 50 2.54 12.57 3.32
N LYS A 51 3.17 13.54 2.64
CA LYS A 51 2.71 14.02 1.33
C LYS A 51 2.78 12.91 0.28
N LEU A 52 3.87 12.13 0.25
CA LEU A 52 4.04 11.00 -0.66
C LEU A 52 3.00 9.92 -0.39
N LYS A 53 2.78 9.57 0.89
CA LYS A 53 1.75 8.63 1.34
C LYS A 53 0.36 9.07 0.88
N MET A 54 0.00 10.34 1.04
CA MET A 54 -1.29 10.88 0.61
C MET A 54 -1.48 10.88 -0.90
N LYS A 55 -0.39 11.12 -1.66
CA LYS A 55 -0.41 11.00 -3.13
C LYS A 55 -0.70 9.57 -3.56
N LEU A 56 0.06 8.61 -3.05
CA LEU A 56 -0.09 7.18 -3.37
C LEU A 56 -1.45 6.61 -2.93
N LYS A 57 -2.03 7.10 -1.82
CA LYS A 57 -3.41 6.77 -1.42
C LYS A 57 -4.44 7.26 -2.44
N ARG A 58 -4.25 8.45 -3.02
CA ARG A 58 -5.13 8.98 -4.07
C ARG A 58 -5.00 8.19 -5.37
N ASP A 59 -3.78 7.74 -5.67
CA ASP A 59 -3.48 6.96 -6.87
C ASP A 59 -3.95 5.49 -6.74
N GLY A 60 -4.41 5.08 -5.54
CA GLY A 60 -4.96 3.75 -5.29
C GLY A 60 -3.89 2.66 -5.20
N SER A 61 -2.66 3.03 -4.87
CA SER A 61 -1.58 2.05 -4.73
C SER A 61 -1.83 1.11 -3.54
N ASN A 62 -1.72 -0.19 -3.81
CA ASN A 62 -1.84 -1.23 -2.80
C ASN A 62 -0.67 -1.22 -1.79
N ILE A 63 0.47 -0.58 -2.12
CA ILE A 63 1.67 -0.56 -1.26
C ILE A 63 1.46 0.25 0.02
N VAL A 64 0.52 1.21 0.00
CA VAL A 64 0.26 2.15 1.09
C VAL A 64 -0.88 1.68 2.01
N VAL A 65 -1.50 0.54 1.69
CA VAL A 65 -2.59 -0.02 2.49
C VAL A 65 -2.01 -0.53 3.81
N GLU A 66 -2.35 0.15 4.90
CA GLU A 66 -1.92 -0.23 6.23
C GLU A 66 -3.03 -1.01 6.96
N GLY A 67 -2.63 -2.08 7.65
CA GLY A 67 -3.51 -2.80 8.56
C GLY A 67 -3.94 -1.93 9.77
N PRO A 68 -4.93 -2.39 10.54
CA PRO A 68 -5.42 -1.65 11.69
C PRO A 68 -4.30 -1.43 12.72
N ARG A 69 -3.94 -0.17 12.94
CA ARG A 69 -2.99 0.24 13.98
C ARG A 69 -3.77 0.94 15.10
N CYS A 70 -3.68 0.37 16.29
CA CYS A 70 -4.24 0.94 17.50
C CYS A 70 -3.13 1.61 18.33
N SER A 71 -3.35 2.88 18.67
CA SER A 71 -2.47 3.60 19.58
C SER A 71 -3.11 3.68 20.96
N LEU A 72 -2.50 3.01 21.96
CA LEU A 72 -2.98 3.08 23.35
C LEU A 72 -2.83 4.50 23.91
N ARG A 73 -1.75 5.20 23.55
CA ARG A 73 -1.46 6.58 23.98
C ARG A 73 -2.48 7.58 23.46
N SER A 74 -2.83 7.49 22.17
CA SER A 74 -3.68 8.46 21.49
C SER A 74 -5.16 8.07 21.53
N ARG A 75 -5.49 6.85 21.96
CA ARG A 75 -6.85 6.25 21.90
C ARG A 75 -7.50 6.38 20.52
N LYS A 76 -6.68 6.36 19.46
CA LYS A 76 -7.12 6.41 18.06
C LYS A 76 -6.75 5.11 17.36
N VAL A 77 -7.69 4.62 16.54
CA VAL A 77 -7.51 3.47 15.65
C VAL A 77 -7.52 4.00 14.22
N TYR A 78 -6.49 3.63 13.46
CA TYR A 78 -6.40 3.95 12.04
C TYR A 78 -6.44 2.64 11.26
N SER A 79 -7.32 2.55 10.26
CA SER A 79 -7.39 1.40 9.35
C SER A 79 -7.87 1.86 7.99
N ASP A 80 -7.14 1.50 6.93
CA ASP A 80 -7.64 1.61 5.57
C ASP A 80 -8.59 0.43 5.32
N LEU A 81 -9.90 0.69 5.23
CA LEU A 81 -10.93 -0.32 5.00
C LEU A 81 -11.54 -0.13 3.62
N SER A 82 -11.53 -1.18 2.80
CA SER A 82 -12.32 -1.27 1.59
C SER A 82 -13.64 -1.99 1.85
N VAL A 83 -14.72 -1.55 1.20
CA VAL A 83 -16.02 -2.21 1.30
C VAL A 83 -16.00 -3.44 0.39
N ASP A 84 -16.10 -4.63 0.99
CA ASP A 84 -16.21 -5.88 0.26
C ASP A 84 -17.69 -6.22 0.00
N TYR A 85 -18.16 -5.82 -1.18
CA TYR A 85 -19.55 -6.05 -1.61
C TYR A 85 -19.88 -7.53 -1.79
N LEU A 86 -18.90 -8.38 -2.14
CA LEU A 86 -19.14 -9.81 -2.32
C LEU A 86 -19.47 -10.47 -0.98
N LYS A 87 -18.68 -10.18 0.05
CA LYS A 87 -18.98 -10.66 1.40
C LYS A 87 -20.30 -10.10 1.91
N MET A 88 -20.57 -8.82 1.67
CA MET A 88 -21.82 -8.19 2.09
C MET A 88 -23.04 -8.81 1.39
N PHE A 89 -22.90 -9.19 0.11
CA PHE A 89 -23.93 -9.89 -0.65
C PHE A 89 -24.14 -11.31 -0.10
N LEU A 90 -23.08 -12.13 0.01
CA LEU A 90 -23.17 -13.50 0.51
C LEU A 90 -23.72 -13.59 1.93
N LEU A 91 -23.47 -12.59 2.77
CA LEU A 91 -24.00 -12.53 4.12
C LEU A 91 -25.52 -12.27 4.13
N ASN A 92 -26.01 -11.39 3.26
CA ASN A 92 -27.39 -10.92 3.28
C ASN A 92 -28.34 -11.75 2.40
N VAL A 93 -27.82 -12.40 1.35
CA VAL A 93 -28.64 -13.17 0.40
C VAL A 93 -29.40 -14.33 1.06
N PRO A 94 -28.80 -15.18 1.92
CA PRO A 94 -29.54 -16.27 2.56
C PRO A 94 -30.71 -15.77 3.41
N ALA A 95 -30.51 -14.68 4.16
CA ALA A 95 -31.57 -14.08 4.96
C ALA A 95 -32.68 -13.49 4.08
N ALA A 96 -32.32 -12.86 2.97
CA ALA A 96 -33.29 -12.32 2.01
C ALA A 96 -34.11 -13.41 1.33
N VAL A 97 -33.50 -14.53 0.94
CA VAL A 97 -34.19 -15.69 0.35
C VAL A 97 -35.21 -16.27 1.33
N VAL A 98 -34.79 -16.52 2.58
CA VAL A 98 -35.69 -17.01 3.64
C VAL A 98 -36.83 -16.02 3.91
N ALA A 99 -36.55 -14.72 3.96
CA ALA A 99 -37.56 -13.69 4.25
C ALA A 99 -38.59 -13.52 3.12
N LEU A 100 -38.16 -13.68 1.86
CA LEU A 100 -39.04 -13.60 0.70
C LEU A 100 -39.79 -14.90 0.40
N GLY A 101 -39.51 -15.98 1.15
CA GLY A 101 -40.20 -17.26 1.04
C GLY A 101 -39.96 -18.00 -0.28
N LEU A 102 -38.84 -17.70 -0.95
CA LEU A 102 -38.36 -18.40 -2.14
C LEU A 102 -37.54 -19.65 -1.77
#